data_AF-A0A023EUT2-F1
#
_entry.id   AF-A0A023EUT2-F1
#
_cell.length_a   1.000
_cell.length_b   1.000
_cell.length_c   1.000
_cell.angle_alpha   90.00
_cell.angle_beta   90.00
_cell.angle_gamma   90.00
#
_symmetry.space_group_name_H-M   'P 1'
#
loop_
_entity.id
_entity.type
_entity.pdbx_description
1 polymer ?
#
loop_
_entity_poly.entity_id
_entity_poly.type
_entity_poly.pdbx_seq_one_letter_code
_entity_poly.pdbx_strand_id
1 'polypeptide(L)'
;MITSNLLIVFLSSLHLSSTTKLWRSNLDFNVAANWQSNELPKFGQPIQYPAKLNALVELPASFSAGSIILPSTGAVLVPETDFSLNFENDRKQREPAIFKTPIRKPYYSTANWQAVDSSGKAVREPNRATPHLERIPCQYESVSFGKVPSPIDMQYHSAIEVKDVNYGGMAGLDEFRRFLVSDLGQYVFYNGEETLVTEGKCGSPQKCPCQSEWVLQAVCANEECPVPLCLNPVVPRGHCCAICGSVLFVDLGNFAENFDFGDFTRKLELKIALSEVDQSDVEYHISVESYALQLVIIDKEEYAERSVQLMKTLEPYFAQRFRNGHNVLHAGHPHIPYQSGQLFLVMFISLLVVSVFFTVLYAYYYDDKIVPQISAMVRNRTFFTSPFVFARFDPNNANDDSTVDINFNPSGIENLNSSFNNPMFEGNDKDVASTSNAAETTVEEEPYVDVELDLTK
;
A
#
# COMPACT_ATOMS: atom_id res chain seq x y z
N MET A 1 60.21 0.61 -42.27
CA MET A 1 59.65 0.09 -41.01
C MET A 1 58.88 1.23 -40.35
N ILE A 2 57.59 1.07 -40.13
CA ILE A 2 56.71 2.09 -39.56
C ILE A 2 56.32 1.59 -38.17
N THR A 3 56.75 2.28 -37.11
CA THR A 3 56.28 2.04 -35.74
C THR A 3 55.36 3.18 -35.35
N SER A 4 54.06 2.96 -35.53
CA SER A 4 53.01 3.91 -35.15
C SER A 4 52.82 3.89 -33.63
N ASN A 5 53.09 5.00 -32.95
CA ASN A 5 52.74 5.18 -31.55
C ASN A 5 51.28 5.67 -31.47
N LEU A 6 50.36 4.73 -31.25
CA LEU A 6 48.95 5.02 -31.06
C LEU A 6 48.71 5.56 -29.64
N LEU A 7 48.78 6.88 -29.47
CA LEU A 7 48.42 7.55 -28.22
C LEU A 7 46.89 7.49 -28.04
N ILE A 8 46.39 6.44 -27.40
CA ILE A 8 44.98 6.36 -27.00
C ILE A 8 44.76 7.34 -25.84
N VAL A 9 44.36 8.55 -26.19
CA VAL A 9 43.77 9.49 -25.22
C VAL A 9 42.39 8.94 -24.87
N PHE A 10 42.31 8.23 -23.74
CA PHE A 10 41.03 7.99 -23.06
C PHE A 10 40.52 9.34 -22.55
N LEU A 11 39.79 10.05 -23.41
CA LEU A 11 38.82 11.05 -22.99
C LEU A 11 37.74 10.31 -22.21
N SER A 12 37.99 10.06 -20.93
CA SER A 12 36.96 9.69 -19.99
C SER A 12 35.96 10.84 -19.95
N SER A 13 34.87 10.69 -20.68
CA SER A 13 33.71 11.56 -20.58
C SER A 13 33.33 11.64 -19.11
N LEU A 14 33.64 12.78 -18.48
CA LEU A 14 32.93 13.21 -17.29
C LEU A 14 31.49 13.42 -17.72
N HIS A 15 30.71 12.33 -17.71
CA HIS A 15 29.28 12.41 -17.64
C HIS A 15 28.96 13.13 -16.34
N LEU A 16 28.87 14.46 -16.42
CA LEU A 16 27.86 15.18 -15.67
C LEU A 16 26.54 14.56 -16.13
N SER A 17 26.12 13.53 -15.41
CA SER A 17 24.76 13.01 -15.46
C SER A 17 23.86 14.16 -15.03
N SER A 18 23.45 14.97 -15.99
CA SER A 18 22.47 16.04 -15.81
C SER A 18 21.12 15.37 -15.71
N THR A 19 20.89 14.71 -14.57
CA THR A 19 19.63 14.06 -14.24
C THR A 19 18.53 15.09 -14.37
N THR A 20 17.51 14.74 -15.14
CA THR A 20 16.32 15.57 -15.31
C THR A 20 15.19 14.93 -14.53
N LYS A 21 14.41 15.73 -13.81
CA LYS A 21 13.23 15.27 -13.07
C LYS A 21 12.00 15.60 -13.89
N LEU A 22 11.37 14.56 -14.41
CA LEU A 22 10.17 14.62 -15.21
C LEU A 22 8.94 14.56 -14.29
N TRP A 23 7.99 15.48 -14.51
CA TRP A 23 6.67 15.42 -13.91
C TRP A 23 5.85 14.29 -14.55
N ARG A 24 5.42 13.30 -13.76
CA ARG A 24 4.77 12.08 -14.28
C ARG A 24 3.39 12.30 -14.87
N SER A 25 2.67 13.30 -14.36
CA SER A 25 1.22 13.41 -14.51
C SER A 25 0.87 14.34 -15.65
N ASN A 26 0.33 13.81 -16.75
CA ASN A 26 -0.01 14.55 -17.97
C ASN A 26 -1.52 14.54 -18.24
N LEU A 27 -1.96 15.44 -19.12
CA LEU A 27 -3.33 15.55 -19.63
C LEU A 27 -3.40 15.27 -21.13
N ASP A 28 -2.50 14.43 -21.66
CA ASP A 28 -2.47 14.09 -23.08
C ASP A 28 -3.80 13.47 -23.51
N PHE A 29 -4.36 13.97 -24.61
CA PHE A 29 -5.61 13.47 -25.19
C PHE A 29 -5.56 11.97 -25.51
N ASN A 30 -4.38 11.49 -25.95
CA ASN A 30 -4.14 10.10 -26.37
C ASN A 30 -3.88 9.14 -25.19
N VAL A 31 -4.07 9.57 -23.94
CA VAL A 31 -3.94 8.73 -22.75
C VAL A 31 -5.32 8.33 -22.23
N ALA A 32 -5.65 7.05 -22.35
CA ALA A 32 -6.95 6.49 -21.97
C ALA A 32 -7.34 6.79 -20.51
N ALA A 33 -6.37 6.86 -19.60
CA ALA A 33 -6.59 7.18 -18.19
C ALA A 33 -7.17 8.59 -17.95
N ASN A 34 -7.05 9.52 -18.90
CA ASN A 34 -7.61 10.87 -18.81
C ASN A 34 -9.11 10.94 -19.15
N TRP A 35 -9.69 9.85 -19.67
CA TRP A 35 -11.10 9.74 -20.04
C TRP A 35 -11.91 8.99 -18.98
N GLN A 36 -13.16 9.40 -18.74
CA GLN A 36 -14.01 8.82 -17.69
C GLN A 36 -14.28 7.31 -17.89
N SER A 37 -14.35 6.86 -19.15
CA SER A 37 -14.49 5.46 -19.54
C SER A 37 -13.20 4.62 -19.39
N ASN A 38 -12.05 5.24 -19.14
CA ASN A 38 -10.72 4.65 -19.36
C ASN A 38 -10.49 4.10 -20.79
N GLU A 39 -11.20 4.65 -21.78
CA GLU A 39 -11.04 4.37 -23.21
C GLU A 39 -10.82 5.66 -23.99
N LEU A 40 -10.08 5.59 -25.11
CA LEU A 40 -9.93 6.74 -26.01
C LEU A 40 -11.24 7.04 -26.77
N PRO A 41 -11.50 8.32 -27.14
CA PRO A 41 -12.65 8.69 -27.97
C PRO A 41 -12.65 7.92 -29.29
N LYS A 42 -13.82 7.39 -29.66
CA LYS A 42 -14.01 6.66 -30.90
C LYS A 42 -14.28 7.63 -32.05
N PHE A 43 -14.00 7.19 -33.28
CA PHE A 43 -14.20 8.00 -34.48
C PHE A 43 -15.64 8.54 -34.54
N GLY A 44 -15.79 9.85 -34.68
CA GLY A 44 -17.09 10.51 -34.80
C GLY A 44 -17.94 10.52 -33.52
N GLN A 45 -17.37 10.13 -32.38
CA GLN A 45 -18.00 10.25 -31.07
C GLN A 45 -18.03 11.72 -30.61
N PRO A 46 -19.09 12.21 -29.93
CA PRO A 46 -19.08 13.50 -29.25
C PRO A 46 -18.00 13.54 -28.17
N ILE A 47 -17.34 14.68 -28.00
CA ILE A 47 -16.35 14.92 -26.93
C ILE A 47 -16.88 15.97 -25.97
N GLN A 48 -16.74 15.73 -24.67
CA GLN A 48 -17.17 16.64 -23.62
C GLN A 48 -16.06 16.89 -22.62
N TYR A 49 -15.60 18.15 -22.56
CA TYR A 49 -14.77 18.62 -21.45
C TYR A 49 -15.66 19.00 -20.25
N PRO A 50 -15.17 18.84 -19.01
CA PRO A 50 -15.89 19.29 -17.83
C PRO A 50 -15.99 20.82 -17.84
N ALA A 51 -17.15 21.36 -17.44
CA ALA A 51 -17.39 22.80 -17.45
C ALA A 51 -16.33 23.58 -16.65
N LYS A 52 -15.85 23.01 -15.55
CA LYS A 52 -14.71 23.50 -14.77
C LYS A 52 -13.49 22.60 -15.03
N LEU A 53 -12.79 22.81 -16.14
CA LEU A 53 -11.59 22.05 -16.47
C LEU A 53 -10.40 22.51 -15.63
N ASN A 54 -10.24 23.84 -15.47
CA ASN A 54 -9.18 24.45 -14.63
C ASN A 54 -7.77 23.89 -14.93
N ALA A 55 -7.49 23.66 -16.21
CA ALA A 55 -6.25 23.13 -16.73
C ALA A 55 -6.08 23.51 -18.21
N LEU A 56 -4.90 23.19 -18.76
CA LEU A 56 -4.63 23.22 -20.20
C LEU A 56 -4.65 21.79 -20.75
N VAL A 57 -5.29 21.57 -21.90
CA VAL A 57 -5.31 20.28 -22.61
C VAL A 57 -5.02 20.50 -24.10
N GLU A 58 -4.09 19.76 -24.69
CA GLU A 58 -3.74 19.84 -26.12
C GLU A 58 -4.59 18.86 -26.93
N LEU A 59 -5.17 19.32 -28.04
CA LEU A 59 -5.82 18.46 -29.01
C LEU A 59 -4.79 17.67 -29.82
N PRO A 60 -5.09 16.46 -30.30
CA PRO A 60 -4.19 15.74 -31.19
C PRO A 60 -4.13 16.43 -32.55
N ALA A 61 -3.01 16.25 -33.26
CA ALA A 61 -2.81 16.85 -34.59
C ALA A 61 -3.91 16.50 -35.59
N SER A 62 -4.48 15.28 -35.54
CA SER A 62 -5.71 14.99 -36.27
C SER A 62 -6.68 14.12 -35.47
N PHE A 63 -7.97 14.44 -35.55
CA PHE A 63 -9.04 13.60 -35.01
C PHE A 63 -10.40 13.89 -35.68
N SER A 64 -11.40 13.08 -35.35
CA SER A 64 -12.77 13.26 -35.86
C SER A 64 -13.78 13.00 -34.75
N ALA A 65 -14.68 13.97 -34.53
CA ALA A 65 -15.64 13.98 -33.43
C ALA A 65 -17.02 14.44 -33.90
N GLY A 66 -18.09 13.92 -33.32
CA GLY A 66 -19.46 14.31 -33.68
C GLY A 66 -19.82 15.73 -33.26
N SER A 67 -19.26 16.17 -32.13
CA SER A 67 -19.31 17.53 -31.60
C SER A 67 -18.24 17.66 -30.50
N ILE A 68 -17.88 18.89 -30.13
CA ILE A 68 -16.99 19.16 -29.00
C ILE A 68 -17.66 20.17 -28.07
N ILE A 69 -17.85 19.81 -26.81
CA ILE A 69 -18.29 20.71 -25.75
C ILE A 69 -17.04 21.21 -25.01
N LEU A 70 -16.74 22.49 -25.18
CA LEU A 70 -15.60 23.16 -24.56
C LEU A 70 -15.86 23.50 -23.07
N PRO A 71 -14.81 23.61 -22.24
CA PRO A 71 -14.95 24.02 -20.85
C PRO A 71 -15.30 25.51 -20.74
N SER A 72 -15.89 25.90 -19.60
CA SER A 72 -16.13 27.32 -19.26
C SER A 72 -14.94 27.97 -18.53
N THR A 73 -14.06 27.17 -17.92
CA THR A 73 -12.81 27.63 -17.29
C THR A 73 -11.66 26.65 -17.57
N GLY A 74 -10.47 27.18 -17.84
CA GLY A 74 -9.34 26.44 -18.46
C GLY A 74 -9.22 26.74 -19.95
N ALA A 75 -8.33 26.05 -20.65
CA ALA A 75 -8.17 26.22 -22.10
C ALA A 75 -7.87 24.90 -22.82
N VAL A 76 -8.30 24.82 -24.08
CA VAL A 76 -7.99 23.73 -25.00
C VAL A 76 -7.02 24.28 -26.04
N LEU A 77 -5.79 23.76 -26.04
CA LEU A 77 -4.71 24.15 -26.94
C LEU A 77 -4.87 23.43 -28.28
N VAL A 78 -4.66 24.15 -29.36
CA VAL A 78 -4.65 23.62 -30.73
C VAL A 78 -3.18 23.51 -31.18
N PRO A 79 -2.72 22.36 -31.71
CA PRO A 79 -1.37 22.23 -32.27
C PRO A 79 -1.06 23.30 -33.31
N GLU A 80 0.14 23.87 -33.26
CA GLU A 80 0.56 24.96 -34.15
C GLU A 80 0.68 24.54 -35.62
N THR A 81 1.03 23.27 -35.88
CA THR A 81 1.19 22.71 -37.23
C THR A 81 0.35 21.46 -37.43
N ASP A 82 -0.01 21.20 -38.68
CA ASP A 82 -0.67 19.97 -39.15
C ASP A 82 -2.00 19.62 -38.45
N PHE A 83 -2.67 20.62 -37.86
CA PHE A 83 -3.97 20.43 -37.20
C PHE A 83 -5.12 20.17 -38.19
N SER A 84 -5.86 19.07 -37.99
CA SER A 84 -7.04 18.71 -38.77
C SER A 84 -8.16 18.16 -37.87
N LEU A 85 -9.31 18.83 -37.89
CA LEU A 85 -10.51 18.44 -37.15
C LEU A 85 -11.68 18.23 -38.11
N ASN A 86 -12.14 16.99 -38.23
CA ASN A 86 -13.30 16.63 -39.03
C ASN A 86 -14.52 16.39 -38.12
N PHE A 87 -15.62 17.10 -38.40
CA PHE A 87 -16.88 16.86 -37.71
C PHE A 87 -17.72 15.81 -38.45
N GLU A 88 -17.59 14.55 -38.03
CA GLU A 88 -18.39 13.43 -38.52
C GLU A 88 -19.20 12.79 -37.39
N ASN A 89 -20.46 12.47 -37.67
CA ASN A 89 -21.40 11.95 -36.67
C ASN A 89 -21.67 10.45 -36.94
N ASP A 90 -20.98 9.56 -36.20
CA ASP A 90 -21.34 8.15 -36.22
C ASP A 90 -22.62 7.94 -35.40
N ARG A 91 -23.72 7.60 -36.09
CA ARG A 91 -25.03 7.32 -35.48
C ARG A 91 -25.00 6.22 -34.41
N LYS A 92 -23.94 5.40 -34.36
CA LYS A 92 -23.70 4.37 -33.34
C LYS A 92 -23.07 4.92 -32.05
N GLN A 93 -22.34 6.03 -32.10
CA GLN A 93 -21.59 6.60 -30.97
C GLN A 93 -22.32 7.83 -30.39
N ARG A 94 -23.46 7.61 -29.74
CA ARG A 94 -24.28 8.71 -29.18
C ARG A 94 -23.79 9.23 -27.83
N GLU A 95 -23.20 8.36 -27.01
CA GLU A 95 -22.68 8.73 -25.70
C GLU A 95 -21.38 9.52 -25.84
N PRO A 96 -21.24 10.68 -25.15
CA PRO A 96 -20.03 11.48 -25.24
C PRO A 96 -18.83 10.79 -24.58
N ALA A 97 -17.65 10.95 -25.18
CA ALA A 97 -16.39 10.72 -24.50
C ALA A 97 -16.15 11.90 -23.53
N ILE A 98 -16.26 11.64 -22.24
CA ILE A 98 -16.12 12.66 -21.19
C ILE A 98 -14.67 12.68 -20.68
N PHE A 99 -14.02 13.83 -20.75
CA PHE A 99 -12.69 14.05 -20.18
C PHE A 99 -12.79 14.19 -18.65
N LYS A 100 -11.90 13.58 -17.88
CA LYS A 100 -11.90 13.69 -16.41
C LYS A 100 -11.49 15.10 -15.99
N THR A 101 -12.10 15.60 -14.91
CA THR A 101 -11.61 16.80 -14.23
C THR A 101 -10.21 16.53 -13.67
N PRO A 102 -9.17 17.28 -14.07
CA PRO A 102 -7.83 17.11 -13.54
C PRO A 102 -7.74 17.37 -12.04
N ILE A 103 -6.97 16.54 -11.33
CA ILE A 103 -6.69 16.71 -9.91
C ILE A 103 -5.37 17.49 -9.78
N ARG A 104 -5.37 18.55 -8.97
CA ARG A 104 -4.16 19.30 -8.62
C ARG A 104 -3.23 18.43 -7.78
N LYS A 105 -1.95 18.46 -8.08
CA LYS A 105 -0.93 17.60 -7.44
C LYS A 105 0.19 18.46 -6.84
N PRO A 106 0.60 18.22 -5.58
CA PRO A 106 1.65 19.01 -4.93
C PRO A 106 3.01 18.91 -5.63
N TYR A 107 3.69 20.05 -5.81
CA TYR A 107 5.05 20.12 -6.34
C TYR A 107 6.03 19.28 -5.47
N TYR A 108 5.90 19.33 -4.15
CA TYR A 108 6.81 18.64 -3.23
C TYR A 108 6.41 17.21 -2.83
N SER A 109 5.41 16.60 -3.48
CA SER A 109 5.13 15.16 -3.30
C SER A 109 6.10 14.32 -4.13
N THR A 110 6.77 13.35 -3.51
CA THR A 110 7.81 12.54 -4.16
C THR A 110 7.25 11.64 -5.27
N ALA A 111 5.98 11.22 -5.15
CA ALA A 111 5.29 10.38 -6.11
C ALA A 111 5.07 11.04 -7.49
N ASN A 112 5.11 12.38 -7.57
CA ASN A 112 4.84 13.11 -8.82
C ASN A 112 6.05 13.21 -9.75
N TRP A 113 7.26 12.85 -9.27
CA TRP A 113 8.52 13.01 -9.99
C TRP A 113 9.10 11.67 -10.43
N GLN A 114 9.72 11.65 -11.61
CA GLN A 114 10.52 10.54 -12.13
C GLN A 114 11.88 11.05 -12.59
N ALA A 115 12.96 10.36 -12.22
CA ALA A 115 14.29 10.66 -12.76
C ALA A 115 14.40 10.11 -14.19
N VAL A 116 14.85 10.94 -15.13
CA VAL A 116 15.17 10.55 -16.51
C VAL A 116 16.62 10.90 -16.85
N ASP A 117 17.23 10.08 -17.71
CA ASP A 117 18.57 10.31 -18.21
C ASP A 117 18.61 11.37 -19.32
N SER A 118 19.80 11.69 -19.82
CA SER A 118 19.99 12.68 -20.89
C SER A 118 19.38 12.28 -22.25
N SER A 119 18.88 11.06 -22.40
CA SER A 119 18.10 10.60 -23.57
C SER A 119 16.59 10.65 -23.33
N GLY A 120 16.14 11.12 -22.16
CA GLY A 120 14.73 11.15 -21.75
C GLY A 120 14.19 9.79 -21.31
N LYS A 121 15.06 8.79 -21.13
CA LYS A 121 14.65 7.45 -20.68
C LYS A 121 14.54 7.43 -19.16
N ALA A 122 13.50 6.79 -18.64
CA ALA A 122 13.33 6.59 -17.21
C ALA A 122 14.53 5.85 -16.60
N VAL A 123 15.10 6.45 -15.55
CA VAL A 123 16.11 5.84 -14.68
C VAL A 123 15.39 4.88 -13.73
N ARG A 124 16.13 3.96 -13.09
CA ARG A 124 15.59 3.10 -12.02
C ARG A 124 14.90 3.98 -10.97
N GLU A 125 13.68 3.59 -10.60
CA GLU A 125 12.89 4.30 -9.60
C GLU A 125 13.63 4.39 -8.25
N PRO A 126 13.50 5.52 -7.52
CA PRO A 126 14.01 5.65 -6.15
C PRO A 126 13.49 4.52 -5.28
N ASN A 127 14.39 3.90 -4.52
CA ASN A 127 14.03 2.81 -3.62
C ASN A 127 13.63 3.38 -2.23
N ARG A 128 13.19 2.51 -1.32
CA ARG A 128 12.76 2.95 0.02
C ARG A 128 13.93 3.55 0.85
N ALA A 129 15.18 3.23 0.50
CA ALA A 129 16.38 3.79 1.14
C ALA A 129 16.78 5.17 0.59
N THR A 130 16.34 5.57 -0.61
CA THR A 130 16.57 6.92 -1.15
C THR A 130 15.82 7.97 -0.33
N PRO A 131 16.50 9.02 0.19
CA PRO A 131 15.86 10.12 0.92
C PRO A 131 14.74 10.81 0.15
N HIS A 132 13.72 11.27 0.87
CA HIS A 132 12.53 11.89 0.28
C HIS A 132 12.90 13.23 -0.39
N LEU A 133 13.85 13.99 0.19
CA LEU A 133 14.45 15.16 -0.47
C LEU A 133 15.11 14.82 -1.81
N GLU A 134 15.78 13.66 -1.94
CA GLU A 134 16.44 13.26 -3.19
C GLU A 134 15.45 12.72 -4.26
N ARG A 135 14.17 12.52 -3.91
CA ARG A 135 13.13 12.07 -4.86
C ARG A 135 12.51 13.23 -5.64
N ILE A 136 12.29 14.38 -5.01
CA ILE A 136 11.92 15.65 -5.68
C ILE A 136 13.11 16.22 -6.50
N PRO A 137 12.94 17.33 -7.24
CA PRO A 137 14.05 17.97 -7.94
C PRO A 137 15.05 18.65 -7.01
N CYS A 138 16.33 18.35 -7.20
CA CYS A 138 17.44 19.01 -6.51
C CYS A 138 17.86 20.32 -7.20
N GLN A 139 18.54 21.20 -6.47
CA GLN A 139 19.04 22.50 -6.97
C GLN A 139 19.98 22.38 -8.19
N TYR A 140 20.65 21.24 -8.36
CA TYR A 140 21.57 20.96 -9.46
C TYR A 140 20.94 20.14 -10.61
N GLU A 141 19.65 19.81 -10.53
CA GLU A 141 18.91 19.05 -11.53
C GLU A 141 18.03 19.96 -12.38
N SER A 142 17.78 19.54 -13.62
CA SER A 142 16.83 20.22 -14.52
C SER A 142 15.43 19.63 -14.32
N VAL A 143 14.40 20.46 -14.39
CA VAL A 143 12.99 20.05 -14.27
C VAL A 143 12.35 20.00 -15.66
N SER A 144 11.54 18.97 -15.92
CA SER A 144 10.72 18.89 -17.13
C SER A 144 9.26 18.62 -16.79
N PHE A 145 8.36 19.42 -17.33
CA PHE A 145 6.91 19.30 -17.08
C PHE A 145 6.14 18.62 -18.22
N GLY A 146 6.81 18.21 -19.30
CA GLY A 146 6.11 17.76 -20.52
C GLY A 146 5.35 18.91 -21.19
N LYS A 147 4.47 18.59 -22.16
CA LYS A 147 3.69 19.60 -22.90
C LYS A 147 2.45 20.08 -22.15
N VAL A 148 1.63 19.13 -21.70
CA VAL A 148 0.41 19.39 -20.93
C VAL A 148 0.45 18.62 -19.60
N PRO A 149 1.23 19.09 -18.61
CA PRO A 149 1.17 18.54 -17.26
C PRO A 149 -0.25 18.67 -16.68
N SER A 150 -0.61 17.76 -15.78
CA SER A 150 -1.75 17.98 -14.89
C SER A 150 -1.44 19.14 -13.94
N PRO A 151 -2.44 19.94 -13.54
CA PRO A 151 -2.29 21.04 -12.58
C PRO A 151 -1.40 20.72 -11.39
N ILE A 152 -0.47 21.63 -11.12
CA ILE A 152 0.60 21.55 -10.15
C ILE A 152 0.31 22.59 -9.07
N ASP A 153 0.29 22.16 -7.82
CA ASP A 153 0.18 23.06 -6.68
C ASP A 153 1.59 23.41 -6.18
N MET A 154 1.97 24.67 -6.35
CA MET A 154 3.26 25.22 -5.90
C MET A 154 3.26 25.52 -4.40
N GLN A 155 2.10 25.39 -3.74
CA GLN A 155 1.90 25.44 -2.29
C GLN A 155 2.38 26.75 -1.62
N TYR A 156 2.33 27.88 -2.34
CA TYR A 156 2.75 29.22 -1.87
C TYR A 156 4.21 29.29 -1.37
N HIS A 157 5.10 28.46 -1.90
CA HIS A 157 6.51 28.51 -1.52
C HIS A 157 7.19 29.76 -2.07
N SER A 158 8.00 30.42 -1.23
CA SER A 158 8.65 31.69 -1.56
C SER A 158 9.75 31.55 -2.61
N ALA A 159 10.42 30.39 -2.69
CA ALA A 159 11.44 30.13 -3.69
C ALA A 159 11.50 28.64 -4.08
N ILE A 160 11.90 28.37 -5.32
CA ILE A 160 12.24 27.04 -5.82
C ILE A 160 13.60 27.14 -6.52
N GLU A 161 14.57 26.37 -6.04
CA GLU A 161 15.94 26.36 -6.57
C GLU A 161 16.16 25.09 -7.39
N VAL A 162 16.44 25.26 -8.69
CA VAL A 162 16.68 24.18 -9.67
C VAL A 162 17.71 24.66 -10.71
N LYS A 163 18.34 23.75 -11.45
CA LYS A 163 19.36 24.13 -12.44
C LYS A 163 18.75 24.81 -13.66
N ASP A 164 17.67 24.24 -14.19
CA ASP A 164 16.93 24.76 -15.34
C ASP A 164 15.51 24.17 -15.38
N VAL A 165 14.62 24.77 -16.17
CA VAL A 165 13.23 24.30 -16.36
C VAL A 165 12.91 24.18 -17.84
N ASN A 166 12.29 23.06 -18.22
CA ASN A 166 11.71 22.81 -19.53
C ASN A 166 10.19 22.59 -19.42
N TYR A 167 9.41 23.42 -20.10
CA TYR A 167 7.95 23.31 -20.23
C TYR A 167 7.58 23.19 -21.70
N GLY A 168 7.09 22.03 -22.13
CA GLY A 168 6.60 21.81 -23.51
C GLY A 168 7.60 22.02 -24.64
N GLY A 169 8.91 22.13 -24.36
CA GLY A 169 9.94 22.50 -25.33
C GLY A 169 10.49 23.92 -25.17
N MET A 170 9.82 24.76 -24.38
CA MET A 170 10.36 26.01 -23.85
C MET A 170 11.39 25.69 -22.77
N ALA A 171 12.64 26.11 -22.92
CA ALA A 171 13.70 25.88 -21.94
C ALA A 171 14.27 27.21 -21.43
N GLY A 172 14.39 27.34 -20.12
CA GLY A 172 15.01 28.50 -19.47
C GLY A 172 14.18 29.09 -18.34
N LEU A 173 14.84 29.32 -17.20
CA LEU A 173 14.23 29.91 -16.00
C LEU A 173 13.52 31.25 -16.24
N ASP A 174 14.06 32.13 -17.09
CA ASP A 174 13.46 33.43 -17.37
C ASP A 174 12.15 33.35 -18.15
N GLU A 175 12.03 32.40 -19.08
CA GLU A 175 10.81 32.21 -19.84
C GLU A 175 9.75 31.53 -18.98
N PHE A 176 10.17 30.56 -18.16
CA PHE A 176 9.33 29.93 -17.16
C PHE A 176 8.75 30.94 -16.15
N ARG A 177 9.55 31.87 -15.62
CA ARG A 177 9.08 32.96 -14.73
C ARG A 177 7.99 33.81 -15.40
N ARG A 178 8.14 34.14 -16.69
CA ARG A 178 7.12 34.90 -17.44
C ARG A 178 5.86 34.06 -17.66
N PHE A 179 6.00 32.76 -17.90
CA PHE A 179 4.86 31.86 -18.06
C PHE A 179 4.07 31.70 -16.75
N LEU A 180 4.73 31.51 -15.61
CA LEU A 180 4.09 31.34 -14.29
C LEU A 180 3.07 32.44 -13.96
N VAL A 181 3.40 33.71 -14.26
CA VAL A 181 2.53 34.87 -13.98
C VAL A 181 1.51 35.17 -15.10
N SER A 182 1.46 34.35 -16.16
CA SER A 182 0.51 34.51 -17.26
C SER A 182 -0.83 33.81 -16.98
N ASP A 183 -1.92 34.28 -17.59
CA ASP A 183 -3.26 33.68 -17.45
C ASP A 183 -3.28 32.18 -17.77
N LEU A 184 -2.45 31.73 -18.73
CA LEU A 184 -2.32 30.31 -19.08
C LEU A 184 -1.48 29.55 -18.05
N GLY A 185 -0.39 30.14 -17.55
CA GLY A 185 0.42 29.56 -16.49
C GLY A 185 -0.37 29.32 -15.22
N GLN A 186 -1.29 30.21 -14.87
CA GLN A 186 -2.17 30.08 -13.69
C GLN A 186 -3.21 28.94 -13.78
N TYR A 187 -3.43 28.35 -14.97
CA TYR A 187 -4.17 27.09 -15.11
C TYR A 187 -3.30 25.84 -14.92
N VAL A 188 -1.98 25.98 -14.92
CA VAL A 188 -1.03 24.88 -14.72
C VAL A 188 -0.40 24.94 -13.33
N PHE A 189 0.14 26.08 -12.94
CA PHE A 189 0.91 26.32 -11.73
C PHE A 189 0.09 27.12 -10.74
N TYR A 190 -0.69 26.41 -9.93
CA TYR A 190 -1.49 27.00 -8.87
C TYR A 190 -0.62 27.48 -7.72
N ASN A 191 -1.01 28.59 -7.09
CA ASN A 191 -0.39 29.11 -5.87
C ASN A 191 1.10 29.44 -6.07
N GLY A 192 1.46 29.86 -7.28
CA GLY A 192 2.84 30.03 -7.75
C GLY A 192 3.15 31.43 -8.26
N GLU A 193 2.21 32.37 -8.24
CA GLU A 193 2.43 33.75 -8.73
C GLU A 193 3.53 34.51 -7.97
N GLU A 194 3.72 34.20 -6.68
CA GLU A 194 4.76 34.80 -5.83
C GLU A 194 6.01 33.92 -5.67
N THR A 195 6.04 32.72 -6.27
CA THR A 195 7.15 31.77 -6.13
C THR A 195 8.36 32.20 -6.96
N LEU A 196 9.45 32.59 -6.29
CA LEU A 196 10.69 32.94 -6.95
C LEU A 196 11.47 31.69 -7.40
N VAL A 197 11.31 31.29 -8.65
CA VAL A 197 12.11 30.21 -9.24
C VAL A 197 13.51 30.74 -9.58
N THR A 198 14.58 30.23 -8.96
CA THR A 198 15.97 30.64 -9.21
C THR A 198 16.86 29.49 -9.68
N GLU A 199 17.98 29.86 -10.31
CA GLU A 199 19.07 28.91 -10.56
C GLU A 199 19.61 28.43 -9.22
N GLY A 200 19.84 27.12 -9.09
CA GLY A 200 20.42 26.53 -7.90
C GLY A 200 21.81 27.09 -7.61
N LYS A 201 22.16 27.21 -6.32
CA LYS A 201 23.43 27.82 -5.90
C LYS A 201 24.65 26.93 -6.16
N CYS A 202 24.47 25.76 -6.78
CA CYS A 202 25.47 24.73 -6.89
C CYS A 202 25.26 23.82 -8.10
N GLY A 203 26.33 23.52 -8.82
CA GLY A 203 26.31 22.69 -10.03
C GLY A 203 26.77 21.24 -9.84
N SER A 204 26.85 20.71 -8.61
CA SER A 204 27.33 19.35 -8.36
C SER A 204 26.73 18.72 -7.08
N PRO A 205 26.22 17.47 -7.14
CA PRO A 205 25.64 16.80 -5.98
C PRO A 205 26.62 16.61 -4.83
N GLN A 206 27.89 16.29 -5.12
CA GLN A 206 28.88 15.95 -4.08
C GLN A 206 29.23 17.11 -3.13
N LYS A 207 28.93 18.36 -3.51
CA LYS A 207 29.35 19.56 -2.79
C LYS A 207 28.23 20.21 -1.97
N CYS A 208 26.98 19.87 -2.25
CA CYS A 208 25.83 20.65 -1.83
C CYS A 208 24.65 19.70 -1.54
N PRO A 209 23.74 20.05 -0.60
CA PRO A 209 22.56 19.26 -0.39
C PRO A 209 21.63 19.33 -1.61
N CYS A 210 20.83 18.30 -1.84
CA CYS A 210 19.81 18.29 -2.89
C CYS A 210 18.90 19.53 -2.80
N GLN A 211 18.38 19.82 -1.60
CA GLN A 211 17.56 20.97 -1.28
C GLN A 211 17.90 21.53 0.11
N SER A 212 17.39 22.71 0.44
CA SER A 212 17.53 23.28 1.79
C SER A 212 16.68 22.51 2.82
N GLU A 213 17.15 22.37 4.06
CA GLU A 213 16.45 21.65 5.15
C GLU A 213 15.00 22.11 5.37
N TRP A 214 14.67 23.38 5.15
CA TRP A 214 13.27 23.87 5.29
C TRP A 214 12.31 23.23 4.27
N VAL A 215 12.80 22.79 3.11
CA VAL A 215 12.01 22.07 2.09
C VAL A 215 11.58 20.70 2.60
N LEU A 216 12.30 20.10 3.56
CA LEU A 216 11.93 18.82 4.15
C LEU A 216 10.53 18.87 4.75
N GLN A 217 10.18 19.93 5.48
CA GLN A 217 8.84 20.07 6.06
C GLN A 217 7.74 20.10 4.98
N ALA A 218 7.99 20.76 3.85
CA ALA A 218 7.06 20.80 2.72
C ALA A 218 6.92 19.44 2.03
N VAL A 219 8.02 18.69 1.86
CA VAL A 219 7.97 17.31 1.36
C VAL A 219 7.19 16.43 2.32
N CYS A 220 7.51 16.45 3.62
CA CYS A 220 6.88 15.57 4.61
C CYS A 220 5.40 15.86 4.85
N ALA A 221 4.92 17.07 4.59
CA ALA A 221 3.49 17.39 4.59
C ALA A 221 2.72 16.70 3.45
N ASN A 222 3.41 16.22 2.41
CA ASN A 222 2.85 15.54 1.24
C ASN A 222 3.14 14.02 1.20
N GLU A 223 3.74 13.44 2.26
CA GLU A 223 4.17 12.04 2.32
C GLU A 223 3.45 11.26 3.43
N GLU A 224 2.88 10.10 3.10
CA GLU A 224 2.23 9.23 4.07
C GLU A 224 3.24 8.25 4.68
N CYS A 225 3.63 8.48 5.93
CA CYS A 225 4.60 7.62 6.61
C CYS A 225 3.95 6.36 7.22
N PRO A 226 4.35 5.14 6.79
CA PRO A 226 3.89 3.91 7.42
C PRO A 226 4.48 3.75 8.82
N VAL A 227 3.75 3.08 9.71
CA VAL A 227 4.23 2.77 11.07
C VAL A 227 5.39 1.77 10.98
N PRO A 228 6.58 2.07 11.52
CA PRO A 228 7.73 1.17 11.46
C PRO A 228 7.51 -0.05 12.37
N LEU A 229 7.76 -1.25 11.82
CA LEU A 229 7.60 -2.54 12.50
C LEU A 229 8.88 -3.00 13.21
N CYS A 230 9.54 -2.10 13.93
CA CYS A 230 10.77 -2.36 14.67
C CYS A 230 10.88 -1.47 15.91
N LEU A 231 11.64 -1.94 16.90
CA LEU A 231 12.03 -1.13 18.05
C LEU A 231 13.04 -0.04 17.62
N ASN A 232 12.95 1.15 18.19
CA ASN A 232 13.90 2.26 17.96
C ASN A 232 14.23 2.50 16.47
N PRO A 233 13.25 2.83 15.62
CA PRO A 233 13.47 3.08 14.19
C PRO A 233 14.39 4.30 13.98
N VAL A 234 15.13 4.31 12.88
CA VAL A 234 16.11 5.35 12.56
C VAL A 234 15.57 6.32 11.51
N VAL A 235 15.99 7.59 11.55
CA VAL A 235 15.61 8.61 10.55
C VAL A 235 16.88 9.09 9.84
N PRO A 236 17.11 8.70 8.57
CA PRO A 236 18.19 9.26 7.76
C PRO A 236 17.97 10.75 7.48
N ARG A 237 19.04 11.47 7.12
CA ARG A 237 18.92 12.85 6.61
C ARG A 237 18.15 12.85 5.29
N GLY A 238 17.22 13.79 5.17
CA GLY A 238 16.31 13.91 4.04
C GLY A 238 15.15 12.90 4.03
N HIS A 239 14.98 12.05 5.04
CA HIS A 239 13.79 11.21 5.21
C HIS A 239 12.73 11.90 6.06
N CYS A 240 11.47 11.78 5.62
CA CYS A 240 10.30 12.14 6.41
C CYS A 240 9.91 11.06 7.42
N CYS A 241 10.06 9.81 7.01
CA CYS A 241 9.58 8.65 7.77
C CYS A 241 10.74 7.94 8.45
N ALA A 242 10.51 7.49 9.69
CA ALA A 242 11.42 6.59 10.37
C ALA A 242 11.40 5.20 9.71
N ILE A 243 12.56 4.57 9.59
CA ILE A 243 12.74 3.31 8.86
C ILE A 243 13.33 2.22 9.78
N CYS A 244 13.02 0.98 9.44
CA CYS A 244 13.67 -0.21 9.99
C CYS A 244 14.82 -0.59 9.06
N GLY A 245 16.06 -0.45 9.54
CA GLY A 245 17.25 -0.54 8.71
C GLY A 245 18.53 -0.20 9.45
N SER A 246 19.54 0.23 8.71
CA SER A 246 20.79 0.79 9.26
C SER A 246 21.28 1.97 8.43
N VAL A 247 21.88 2.95 9.09
CA VAL A 247 22.41 4.16 8.47
C VAL A 247 23.84 4.40 8.92
N LEU A 248 24.75 4.49 7.96
CA LEU A 248 26.12 4.99 8.17
C LEU A 248 26.15 6.48 7.81
N PHE A 249 26.68 7.28 8.72
CA PHE A 249 27.05 8.68 8.51
C PHE A 249 28.56 8.83 8.60
N VAL A 250 29.17 9.58 7.68
CA VAL A 250 30.60 9.91 7.73
C VAL A 250 30.81 11.40 7.44
N ASP A 251 31.55 12.09 8.31
CA ASP A 251 32.06 13.43 8.02
C ASP A 251 33.34 13.32 7.19
N LEU A 252 33.25 13.71 5.91
CA LEU A 252 34.37 13.75 4.97
C LEU A 252 35.16 15.07 5.05
N GLY A 253 34.77 16.06 5.87
CA GLY A 253 35.46 17.36 5.95
C GLY A 253 36.96 17.24 6.26
N ASN A 254 37.34 16.25 7.07
CA ASN A 254 38.74 15.94 7.39
C ASN A 254 39.43 14.98 6.38
N PHE A 255 38.71 14.51 5.35
CA PHE A 255 39.15 13.50 4.38
C PHE A 255 38.98 13.95 2.91
N ALA A 256 38.42 15.14 2.67
CA ALA A 256 37.84 15.57 1.41
C ALA A 256 38.83 15.59 0.22
N GLU A 257 40.11 15.83 0.47
CA GLU A 257 41.14 15.90 -0.59
C GLU A 257 41.46 14.54 -1.24
N ASN A 258 41.06 13.41 -0.62
CA ASN A 258 41.39 12.05 -1.08
C ASN A 258 40.20 11.08 -1.07
N PHE A 259 38.96 11.58 -1.10
CA PHE A 259 37.75 10.75 -1.17
C PHE A 259 37.23 10.61 -2.60
N ASP A 260 37.55 9.49 -3.25
CA ASP A 260 36.92 9.07 -4.50
C ASP A 260 35.61 8.30 -4.21
N PHE A 261 34.48 8.92 -4.54
CA PHE A 261 33.14 8.35 -4.38
C PHE A 261 32.90 7.12 -5.29
N GLY A 262 33.47 7.10 -6.48
CA GLY A 262 33.36 5.98 -7.42
C GLY A 262 34.14 4.76 -6.94
N ASP A 263 35.37 4.96 -6.46
CA ASP A 263 36.16 3.90 -5.84
C ASP A 263 35.53 3.37 -4.54
N PHE A 264 34.95 4.25 -3.71
CA PHE A 264 34.19 3.84 -2.53
C PHE A 264 32.98 2.97 -2.90
N THR A 265 32.12 3.45 -3.79
CA THR A 265 30.90 2.75 -4.23
C THR A 265 31.25 1.37 -4.80
N ARG A 266 32.22 1.29 -5.70
CA ARG A 266 32.70 0.02 -6.28
C ARG A 266 33.26 -0.95 -5.24
N LYS A 267 33.99 -0.46 -4.23
CA LYS A 267 34.51 -1.31 -3.14
C LYS A 267 33.44 -1.76 -2.16
N LEU A 268 32.42 -0.93 -1.94
CA LEU A 268 31.24 -1.26 -1.15
C LEU A 268 30.41 -2.35 -1.84
N GLU A 269 30.11 -2.19 -3.14
CA GLU A 269 29.40 -3.18 -3.96
C GLU A 269 30.09 -4.54 -3.94
N LEU A 270 31.42 -4.58 -4.13
CA LEU A 270 32.21 -5.81 -4.02
C LEU A 270 32.12 -6.46 -2.63
N LYS A 271 32.00 -5.68 -1.55
CA LYS A 271 31.84 -6.20 -0.18
C LYS A 271 30.43 -6.68 0.12
N ILE A 272 29.42 -6.03 -0.44
CA ILE A 272 28.01 -6.48 -0.36
C ILE A 272 27.86 -7.80 -1.11
N ALA A 273 28.39 -7.91 -2.33
CA ALA A 273 28.34 -9.13 -3.14
C ALA A 273 29.15 -10.32 -2.58
N LEU A 274 30.04 -10.08 -1.60
CA LEU A 274 30.78 -11.10 -0.84
C LEU A 274 30.20 -11.36 0.55
N SER A 275 29.08 -10.74 0.91
CA SER A 275 28.39 -10.96 2.17
C SER A 275 27.61 -12.28 2.17
N GLU A 276 27.28 -12.79 3.35
CA GLU A 276 26.36 -13.92 3.52
C GLU A 276 24.89 -13.52 3.29
N VAL A 277 24.58 -12.22 3.35
CA VAL A 277 23.25 -11.66 3.06
C VAL A 277 23.11 -11.48 1.55
N ASP A 278 22.06 -12.05 0.95
CA ASP A 278 21.77 -11.89 -0.48
C ASP A 278 21.45 -10.42 -0.81
N GLN A 279 22.06 -9.91 -1.88
CA GLN A 279 21.76 -8.59 -2.42
C GLN A 279 20.30 -8.47 -2.89
N SER A 280 19.61 -9.59 -3.18
CA SER A 280 18.20 -9.58 -3.57
C SER A 280 17.23 -9.21 -2.42
N ASP A 281 17.66 -9.42 -1.17
CA ASP A 281 16.88 -9.25 0.06
C ASP A 281 16.91 -7.81 0.63
N VAL A 282 17.89 -7.00 0.21
CA VAL A 282 18.17 -5.67 0.77
C VAL A 282 18.13 -4.58 -0.31
N GLU A 283 17.73 -3.38 0.09
CA GLU A 283 17.89 -2.18 -0.72
C GLU A 283 18.84 -1.21 -0.01
N TYR A 284 19.67 -0.51 -0.77
CA TYR A 284 20.53 0.54 -0.22
C TYR A 284 20.52 1.79 -1.11
N HIS A 285 20.86 2.91 -0.49
CA HIS A 285 21.08 4.18 -1.16
C HIS A 285 22.32 4.84 -0.57
N ILE A 286 23.13 5.45 -1.43
CA ILE A 286 24.35 6.15 -1.03
C ILE A 286 24.33 7.56 -1.62
N SER A 287 24.45 8.56 -0.75
CA SER A 287 24.58 9.96 -1.16
C SER A 287 25.78 10.62 -0.46
N VAL A 288 26.32 11.64 -1.11
CA VAL A 288 27.37 12.51 -0.57
C VAL A 288 26.91 13.94 -0.81
N GLU A 289 26.68 14.67 0.27
CA GLU A 289 26.18 16.05 0.26
C GLU A 289 27.01 16.90 1.21
N SER A 290 27.53 18.04 0.75
CA SER A 290 28.33 18.98 1.56
C SER A 290 29.39 18.33 2.47
N TYR A 291 30.19 17.43 1.88
CA TYR A 291 31.22 16.66 2.58
C TYR A 291 30.70 15.72 3.69
N ALA A 292 29.43 15.36 3.70
CA ALA A 292 28.90 14.26 4.50
C ALA A 292 28.51 13.09 3.59
N LEU A 293 28.97 11.89 3.89
CA LEU A 293 28.51 10.65 3.25
C LEU A 293 27.40 10.02 4.10
N GLN A 294 26.32 9.64 3.44
CA GLN A 294 25.23 8.85 4.00
C GLN A 294 25.08 7.56 3.20
N LEU A 295 25.04 6.41 3.89
CA LEU A 295 24.65 5.12 3.33
C LEU A 295 23.49 4.57 4.15
N VAL A 296 22.34 4.44 3.51
CA VAL A 296 21.12 3.85 4.08
C VAL A 296 20.99 2.43 3.54
N ILE A 297 20.76 1.45 4.41
CA ILE A 297 20.48 0.05 4.05
C ILE A 297 19.19 -0.37 4.76
N ILE A 298 18.28 -1.03 4.05
CA ILE A 298 17.00 -1.53 4.55
C ILE A 298 16.70 -2.92 4.00
N ASP A 299 15.78 -3.60 4.66
CA ASP A 299 15.20 -4.85 4.17
C ASP A 299 14.15 -4.52 3.10
N LYS A 300 14.18 -5.24 1.99
CA LYS A 300 13.29 -5.00 0.84
C LYS A 300 11.84 -5.36 1.14
N GLU A 301 11.66 -6.50 1.83
CA GLU A 301 10.36 -7.06 2.23
C GLU A 301 10.00 -6.64 3.67
N GLU A 302 9.45 -7.56 4.47
CA GLU A 302 9.29 -7.38 5.91
C GLU A 302 10.67 -7.31 6.60
N TYR A 303 10.74 -6.55 7.69
CA TYR A 303 11.99 -6.33 8.40
C TYR A 303 12.39 -7.56 9.23
N ALA A 304 13.52 -8.15 8.86
CA ALA A 304 14.11 -9.37 9.42
C ALA A 304 15.59 -9.17 9.82
N GLU A 305 15.97 -7.92 10.12
CA GLU A 305 17.33 -7.49 10.50
C GLU A 305 18.44 -7.72 9.46
N ARG A 306 18.10 -8.07 8.21
CA ARG A 306 19.10 -8.42 7.18
C ARG A 306 20.03 -7.24 6.85
N SER A 307 19.46 -6.04 6.77
CA SER A 307 20.18 -4.77 6.64
C SER A 307 21.09 -4.46 7.81
N VAL A 308 20.72 -4.86 9.04
CA VAL A 308 21.53 -4.70 10.25
C VAL A 308 22.68 -5.68 10.26
N GLN A 309 22.43 -6.95 9.91
CA GLN A 309 23.49 -7.96 9.75
C GLN A 309 24.49 -7.54 8.68
N LEU A 310 24.03 -7.07 7.51
CA LEU A 310 24.88 -6.57 6.44
C LEU A 310 25.72 -5.35 6.90
N MET A 311 25.11 -4.38 7.59
CA MET A 311 25.84 -3.22 8.11
C MET A 311 26.94 -3.64 9.10
N LYS A 312 26.65 -4.55 10.02
CA LYS A 312 27.63 -5.11 10.97
C LYS A 312 28.79 -5.83 10.26
N THR A 313 28.53 -6.53 9.15
CA THR A 313 29.58 -7.14 8.32
C THR A 313 30.45 -6.09 7.61
N LEU A 314 29.92 -4.89 7.35
CA LEU A 314 30.61 -3.78 6.70
C LEU A 314 31.33 -2.84 7.69
N GLU A 315 30.95 -2.79 8.96
CA GLU A 315 31.60 -1.97 10.00
C GLU A 315 33.14 -2.08 10.05
N PRO A 316 33.77 -3.28 10.00
CA PRO A 316 35.22 -3.40 9.97
C PRO A 316 35.87 -2.68 8.77
N TYR A 317 35.18 -2.61 7.63
CA TYR A 317 35.63 -1.87 6.46
C TYR A 317 35.53 -0.35 6.67
N PHE A 318 34.45 0.13 7.26
CA PHE A 318 34.29 1.56 7.57
C PHE A 318 35.29 2.03 8.63
N ALA A 319 35.49 1.24 9.69
CA ALA A 319 36.51 1.46 10.70
C ALA A 319 37.93 1.50 10.08
N GLN A 320 38.26 0.60 9.15
CA GLN A 320 39.54 0.63 8.46
C GLN A 320 39.69 1.84 7.50
N ARG A 321 38.63 2.20 6.77
CA ARG A 321 38.66 3.23 5.71
C ARG A 321 38.67 4.65 6.27
N PHE A 322 37.91 4.90 7.32
CA PHE A 322 37.69 6.23 7.89
C PHE A 322 38.43 6.43 9.23
N ARG A 323 38.72 5.35 9.98
CA ARG A 323 39.29 5.37 11.35
C ARG A 323 38.37 6.05 12.37
N ASN A 324 38.28 7.38 12.31
CA ASN A 324 37.45 8.22 13.19
C ASN A 324 36.50 9.07 12.33
N GLY A 325 35.36 9.53 12.87
CA GLY A 325 34.43 10.41 12.15
C GLY A 325 33.36 9.69 11.31
N HIS A 326 33.15 8.40 11.56
CA HIS A 326 31.96 7.68 11.11
C HIS A 326 31.07 7.32 12.31
N ASN A 327 29.77 7.24 12.07
CA ASN A 327 28.76 6.82 13.04
C ASN A 327 27.79 5.87 12.35
N VAL A 328 27.42 4.77 13.01
CA VAL A 328 26.47 3.78 12.49
C VAL A 328 25.28 3.72 13.44
N LEU A 329 24.09 3.89 12.89
CA LEU A 329 22.81 3.73 13.59
C LEU A 329 22.11 2.50 13.05
N HIS A 330 21.52 1.70 13.95
CA HIS A 330 20.69 0.56 13.59
C HIS A 330 19.31 0.73 14.20
N ALA A 331 18.28 0.27 13.49
CA ALA A 331 17.03 -0.08 14.12
C ALA A 331 17.21 -1.27 15.08
N GLY A 332 16.39 -1.34 16.11
CA GLY A 332 16.29 -2.49 16.99
C GLY A 332 15.50 -3.65 16.36
N HIS A 333 15.23 -4.67 17.16
CA HIS A 333 14.57 -5.91 16.72
C HIS A 333 13.18 -5.67 16.11
N PRO A 334 12.71 -6.55 15.19
CA PRO A 334 11.36 -6.51 14.64
C PRO A 334 10.29 -6.47 15.74
N HIS A 335 9.30 -5.61 15.54
CA HIS A 335 8.20 -5.42 16.48
C HIS A 335 6.91 -5.23 15.69
N ILE A 336 6.12 -6.31 15.61
CA ILE A 336 4.77 -6.28 15.06
C ILE A 336 3.83 -5.89 16.22
N PRO A 337 3.18 -4.71 16.17
CA PRO A 337 2.21 -4.35 17.19
C PRO A 337 1.01 -5.29 17.07
N TYR A 338 0.74 -6.09 18.11
CA TYR A 338 -0.41 -7.00 18.15
C TYR A 338 -1.70 -6.22 17.92
N GLN A 339 -2.38 -6.50 16.80
CA GLN A 339 -3.71 -5.97 16.56
C GLN A 339 -4.64 -6.56 17.62
N SER A 340 -5.41 -5.73 18.34
CA SER A 340 -6.10 -6.12 19.59
C SER A 340 -6.94 -7.40 19.46
N GLY A 341 -7.56 -7.62 18.30
CA GLY A 341 -8.33 -8.83 17.99
C GLY A 341 -7.53 -10.14 18.00
N GLN A 342 -6.23 -10.13 17.67
CA GLN A 342 -5.38 -11.32 17.75
C GLN A 342 -5.14 -11.76 19.20
N LEU A 343 -4.91 -10.81 20.12
CA LEU A 343 -4.78 -11.14 21.55
C LEU A 343 -6.10 -11.68 22.10
N PHE A 344 -7.25 -11.07 21.78
CA PHE A 344 -8.55 -11.61 22.18
C PHE A 344 -8.81 -13.00 21.58
N LEU A 345 -8.43 -13.26 20.33
CA LEU A 345 -8.57 -14.56 19.68
C LEU A 345 -7.68 -15.64 20.35
N VAL A 346 -6.41 -15.33 20.65
CA VAL A 346 -5.50 -16.25 21.35
C VAL A 346 -5.98 -16.54 22.79
N MET A 347 -6.47 -15.51 23.50
CA MET A 347 -7.05 -15.66 24.83
C MET A 347 -8.36 -16.45 24.81
N PHE A 348 -9.22 -16.24 23.82
CA PHE A 348 -10.47 -16.97 23.66
C PHE A 348 -10.24 -18.45 23.31
N ILE A 349 -9.32 -18.73 22.37
CA ILE A 349 -8.97 -20.11 22.01
C ILE A 349 -8.32 -20.83 23.19
N SER A 350 -7.41 -20.20 23.92
CA SER A 350 -6.79 -20.85 25.09
C SER A 350 -7.81 -21.13 26.21
N LEU A 351 -8.72 -20.20 26.49
CA LEU A 351 -9.81 -20.42 27.44
C LEU A 351 -10.79 -21.52 26.99
N LEU A 352 -11.12 -21.58 25.70
CA LEU A 352 -11.96 -22.64 25.13
C LEU A 352 -11.29 -24.01 25.25
N VAL A 353 -10.00 -24.13 24.91
CA VAL A 353 -9.23 -25.38 25.05
C VAL A 353 -9.18 -25.84 26.52
N VAL A 354 -8.94 -24.92 27.46
CA VAL A 354 -8.93 -25.22 28.90
C VAL A 354 -10.32 -25.64 29.38
N SER A 355 -11.38 -24.94 28.96
CA SER A 355 -12.76 -25.28 29.28
C SER A 355 -13.13 -26.69 28.79
N VAL A 356 -12.86 -27.00 27.51
CA VAL A 356 -13.10 -28.33 26.93
C VAL A 356 -12.30 -29.42 27.66
N PHE A 357 -11.04 -29.16 28.00
CA PHE A 357 -10.22 -30.10 28.77
C PHE A 357 -10.85 -30.43 30.13
N PHE A 358 -11.29 -29.41 30.89
CA PHE A 358 -11.95 -29.63 32.17
C PHE A 358 -13.35 -30.26 32.02
N THR A 359 -14.12 -29.95 30.98
CA THR A 359 -15.40 -30.61 30.69
C THR A 359 -15.20 -32.10 30.38
N VAL A 360 -14.20 -32.46 29.58
CA VAL A 360 -13.86 -33.87 29.29
C VAL A 360 -13.41 -34.60 30.56
N LEU A 361 -12.57 -33.96 31.39
CA LEU A 361 -12.09 -34.55 32.64
C LEU A 361 -13.22 -34.73 33.65
N TYR A 362 -14.14 -33.77 33.76
CA TYR A 362 -15.35 -33.88 34.58
C TYR A 362 -16.25 -35.03 34.11
N ALA A 363 -16.57 -35.08 32.81
CA ALA A 363 -17.39 -36.15 32.25
C ALA A 363 -16.76 -37.54 32.49
N TYR A 364 -15.43 -37.66 32.32
CA TYR A 364 -14.71 -38.92 32.55
C TYR A 364 -14.72 -39.41 34.00
N TYR A 365 -14.68 -38.49 34.98
CA TYR A 365 -14.55 -38.85 36.40
C TYR A 365 -15.86 -38.81 37.22
N TYR A 366 -16.86 -38.03 36.80
CA TYR A 366 -18.06 -37.75 37.59
C TYR A 366 -19.38 -38.10 36.89
N ASP A 367 -19.37 -38.45 35.59
CA ASP A 367 -20.60 -38.70 34.83
C ASP A 367 -20.75 -40.16 34.36
N ASP A 368 -21.32 -40.99 35.25
CA ASP A 368 -21.72 -42.37 34.99
C ASP A 368 -22.81 -42.53 33.91
N LYS A 369 -23.38 -41.45 33.36
CA LYS A 369 -24.44 -41.49 32.33
C LYS A 369 -23.93 -41.09 30.95
N ILE A 370 -23.14 -40.03 30.85
CA ILE A 370 -22.68 -39.50 29.55
C ILE A 370 -21.59 -40.38 28.92
N VAL A 371 -20.63 -40.90 29.70
CA VAL A 371 -19.54 -41.74 29.14
C VAL A 371 -20.05 -43.05 28.54
N PRO A 372 -20.98 -43.80 29.17
CA PRO A 372 -21.61 -44.96 28.54
C PRO A 372 -22.44 -44.61 27.30
N GLN A 373 -23.13 -43.46 27.29
CA GLN A 373 -23.95 -43.05 26.14
C GLN A 373 -23.10 -42.67 24.92
N ILE A 374 -22.04 -41.88 25.10
CA ILE A 374 -21.13 -41.50 24.00
C ILE A 374 -20.36 -42.73 23.50
N SER A 375 -19.87 -43.59 24.40
CA SER A 375 -19.19 -44.83 23.97
C SER A 375 -20.13 -45.80 23.27
N ALA A 376 -21.41 -45.91 23.67
CA ALA A 376 -22.43 -46.65 22.93
C ALA A 376 -22.71 -46.04 21.55
N MET A 377 -22.79 -44.71 21.45
CA MET A 377 -23.01 -43.99 20.18
C MET A 377 -21.83 -44.16 19.19
N VAL A 378 -20.59 -44.14 19.68
CA VAL A 378 -19.39 -44.37 18.86
C VAL A 378 -19.24 -45.85 18.46
N ARG A 379 -19.71 -46.79 19.29
CA ARG A 379 -19.69 -48.23 19.00
C ARG A 379 -20.81 -48.65 18.05
N ASN A 380 -21.98 -48.00 18.11
CA ASN A 380 -23.06 -48.12 17.12
C ASN A 380 -22.80 -47.23 15.89
N ARG A 381 -21.86 -47.67 15.04
CA ARG A 381 -21.62 -47.12 13.69
C ARG A 381 -22.81 -47.24 12.71
N THR A 382 -24.00 -47.60 13.18
CA THR A 382 -25.25 -47.75 12.41
C THR A 382 -26.09 -46.48 12.34
N PHE A 383 -25.78 -45.43 13.11
CA PHE A 383 -26.59 -44.20 13.15
C PHE A 383 -26.61 -43.40 11.83
N PHE A 384 -25.68 -43.67 10.91
CA PHE A 384 -25.63 -43.08 9.56
C PHE A 384 -26.18 -44.00 8.45
N THR A 385 -26.79 -45.15 8.80
CA THR A 385 -27.33 -46.11 7.82
C THR A 385 -28.71 -46.64 8.18
N SER A 386 -29.58 -45.82 8.77
CA SER A 386 -31.02 -46.09 8.69
C SER A 386 -31.53 -45.74 7.28
N PRO A 387 -32.17 -46.66 6.55
CA PRO A 387 -32.80 -46.31 5.28
C PRO A 387 -33.99 -45.38 5.56
N PHE A 388 -34.12 -44.31 4.77
CA PHE A 388 -35.26 -43.39 4.86
C PHE A 388 -36.55 -44.12 4.50
N VAL A 389 -37.35 -44.50 5.52
CA VAL A 389 -38.69 -45.04 5.33
C VAL A 389 -39.67 -43.87 5.18
N PHE A 390 -40.13 -43.64 3.96
CA PHE A 390 -41.24 -42.73 3.71
C PHE A 390 -42.55 -43.38 4.21
N ALA A 391 -43.18 -42.78 5.22
CA ALA A 391 -44.56 -43.09 5.56
C ALA A 391 -45.46 -42.74 4.37
N ARG A 392 -46.04 -43.75 3.72
CA ARG A 392 -46.94 -43.57 2.58
C ARG A 392 -48.37 -43.59 3.09
N PHE A 393 -48.99 -42.41 3.14
CA PHE A 393 -50.42 -42.30 3.45
C PHE A 393 -51.24 -42.84 2.28
N ASP A 394 -52.04 -43.88 2.53
CA ASP A 394 -53.00 -44.42 1.58
C ASP A 394 -54.41 -43.90 1.96
N PRO A 395 -55.02 -43.00 1.16
CA PRO A 395 -56.17 -42.21 1.60
C PRO A 395 -57.52 -42.95 1.57
N ASN A 396 -57.53 -44.26 1.29
CA ASN A 396 -58.73 -45.02 0.96
C ASN A 396 -59.08 -46.17 1.95
N ASN A 397 -58.61 -46.12 3.20
CA ASN A 397 -59.07 -47.06 4.22
C ASN A 397 -60.13 -46.42 5.13
N ALA A 398 -61.40 -46.67 4.82
CA ALA A 398 -62.54 -46.11 5.54
C ALA A 398 -62.89 -46.93 6.79
N ASN A 399 -62.06 -46.79 7.83
CA ASN A 399 -62.39 -47.08 9.24
C ASN A 399 -61.42 -46.29 10.13
N ASP A 400 -61.95 -45.50 11.06
CA ASP A 400 -61.16 -44.69 12.01
C ASP A 400 -60.47 -45.59 13.07
N ASP A 401 -59.30 -46.13 12.73
CA ASP A 401 -58.25 -46.43 13.70
C ASP A 401 -56.88 -46.25 13.02
N SER A 402 -56.01 -45.43 13.60
CA SER A 402 -54.75 -45.00 12.98
C SER A 402 -53.61 -46.00 13.21
N THR A 403 -53.86 -47.26 12.84
CA THR A 403 -52.89 -48.36 12.97
C THR A 403 -51.80 -48.26 11.89
N VAL A 404 -50.57 -47.99 12.34
CA VAL A 404 -49.40 -47.99 11.45
C VAL A 404 -48.95 -49.44 11.21
N ASP A 405 -49.29 -49.99 10.05
CA ASP A 405 -48.84 -51.31 9.61
C ASP A 405 -47.32 -51.31 9.31
N ILE A 406 -46.51 -51.59 10.34
CA ILE A 406 -45.08 -51.84 10.19
C ILE A 406 -44.89 -53.29 9.76
N ASN A 407 -44.87 -53.51 8.45
CA ASN A 407 -44.71 -54.85 7.86
C ASN A 407 -43.26 -55.35 8.04
N PHE A 408 -42.98 -56.01 9.17
CA PHE A 408 -41.71 -56.66 9.46
C PHE A 408 -41.55 -57.92 8.60
N ASN A 409 -40.61 -57.90 7.65
CA ASN A 409 -40.18 -59.11 6.94
C ASN A 409 -39.42 -60.03 7.93
N PRO A 410 -39.89 -61.25 8.24
CA PRO A 410 -39.37 -62.03 9.36
C PRO A 410 -38.16 -62.87 8.95
N SER A 411 -36.98 -62.26 8.98
CA SER A 411 -35.69 -62.98 8.90
C SER A 411 -34.82 -62.63 10.11
N GLY A 412 -35.25 -63.05 11.31
CA GLY A 412 -34.52 -62.77 12.55
C GLY A 412 -35.25 -62.97 13.88
N ILE A 413 -36.40 -63.67 13.91
CA ILE A 413 -37.09 -64.00 15.18
C ILE A 413 -37.02 -65.52 15.41
N GLU A 414 -36.05 -65.95 16.23
CA GLU A 414 -36.17 -67.23 16.93
C GLU A 414 -36.96 -67.03 18.23
N ASN A 415 -38.18 -67.58 18.24
CA ASN A 415 -38.94 -68.07 19.39
C ASN A 415 -38.70 -67.42 20.77
N LEU A 416 -39.54 -66.44 21.12
CA LEU A 416 -39.86 -66.07 22.52
C LEU A 416 -41.29 -66.49 22.90
N ASN A 417 -41.64 -67.76 22.65
CA ASN A 417 -42.93 -68.32 23.11
C ASN A 417 -42.83 -69.75 23.67
N SER A 418 -41.82 -69.94 24.52
CA SER A 418 -41.70 -70.98 25.56
C SER A 418 -40.57 -70.49 26.48
N SER A 419 -40.69 -70.32 27.79
CA SER A 419 -41.39 -71.11 28.82
C SER A 419 -41.87 -70.20 29.98
N PHE A 420 -43.14 -70.21 30.36
CA PHE A 420 -43.68 -71.05 31.45
C PHE A 420 -42.96 -70.97 32.83
N ASN A 421 -43.55 -70.14 33.71
CA ASN A 421 -43.81 -70.34 35.16
C ASN A 421 -42.68 -70.70 36.16
N ASN A 422 -42.44 -69.76 37.10
CA ASN A 422 -42.73 -69.81 38.57
C ASN A 422 -42.70 -71.21 39.27
N PRO A 423 -42.16 -71.41 40.52
CA PRO A 423 -42.28 -70.45 41.64
C PRO A 423 -41.18 -70.39 42.74
N MET A 424 -41.05 -69.24 43.41
CA MET A 424 -40.70 -69.15 44.85
C MET A 424 -40.99 -67.75 45.42
N PHE A 425 -42.04 -67.64 46.26
CA PHE A 425 -42.38 -66.54 47.19
C PHE A 425 -42.55 -65.13 46.54
N GLU A 426 -43.76 -64.58 46.39
CA GLU A 426 -44.71 -64.11 47.44
C GLU A 426 -44.11 -63.10 48.43
N GLY A 427 -44.65 -61.87 48.46
CA GLY A 427 -44.13 -60.80 49.31
C GLY A 427 -44.79 -59.41 49.19
N ASN A 428 -46.12 -59.34 49.33
CA ASN A 428 -46.92 -58.18 49.76
C ASN A 428 -46.70 -56.76 49.16
N ASP A 429 -47.70 -56.32 48.40
CA ASP A 429 -48.69 -55.28 48.79
C ASP A 429 -48.26 -53.89 49.33
N LYS A 430 -48.81 -52.87 48.62
CA LYS A 430 -49.46 -51.61 49.09
C LYS A 430 -48.71 -50.27 48.98
N ASP A 431 -49.22 -49.46 48.03
CA ASP A 431 -49.90 -48.17 48.22
C ASP A 431 -49.42 -47.19 49.33
N VAL A 432 -49.27 -45.92 48.95
CA VAL A 432 -50.18 -44.82 49.38
C VAL A 432 -49.88 -43.53 48.59
N ALA A 433 -50.93 -42.75 48.31
CA ALA A 433 -50.86 -41.47 47.59
C ALA A 433 -51.20 -40.26 48.49
N SER A 434 -50.63 -39.09 48.20
CA SER A 434 -51.23 -37.74 48.43
C SER A 434 -50.26 -36.66 47.90
N THR A 435 -50.55 -35.78 46.92
CA THR A 435 -51.59 -34.72 46.76
C THR A 435 -51.24 -33.37 47.39
N SER A 436 -51.48 -32.28 46.64
CA SER A 436 -51.62 -30.85 47.04
C SER A 436 -50.36 -30.05 47.42
N ASN A 437 -50.32 -28.71 47.32
CA ASN A 437 -50.95 -27.69 46.43
C ASN A 437 -50.27 -26.32 46.74
N ALA A 438 -50.39 -25.34 45.83
CA ALA A 438 -50.42 -23.87 46.06
C ALA A 438 -49.42 -23.21 47.06
N ALA A 439 -48.81 -22.07 46.77
CA ALA A 439 -49.53 -20.82 46.54
C ALA A 439 -48.65 -19.68 45.99
N GLU A 440 -49.35 -18.71 45.43
CA GLU A 440 -48.95 -17.47 44.77
C GLU A 440 -48.98 -16.28 45.74
N THR A 441 -48.07 -15.30 45.59
CA THR A 441 -48.34 -13.90 46.00
C THR A 441 -47.55 -12.88 45.16
N THR A 442 -48.20 -11.75 44.87
CA THR A 442 -47.86 -10.68 43.91
C THR A 442 -47.48 -9.35 44.58
N VAL A 443 -47.44 -8.25 43.77
CA VAL A 443 -47.37 -6.78 44.12
C VAL A 443 -45.91 -6.24 44.28
N GLU A 444 -45.47 -5.10 43.71
CA GLU A 444 -46.10 -3.98 42.95
C GLU A 444 -45.18 -3.46 41.78
N GLU A 445 -45.55 -2.35 41.10
CA GLU A 445 -44.85 -1.71 39.96
C GLU A 445 -44.46 -0.22 40.20
N GLU A 446 -43.28 0.20 39.70
CA GLU A 446 -42.94 1.52 39.08
C GLU A 446 -43.10 2.89 39.85
N PRO A 447 -42.68 4.08 39.33
CA PRO A 447 -41.98 4.39 38.05
C PRO A 447 -40.75 5.37 38.10
N TYR A 448 -39.99 5.38 36.98
CA TYR A 448 -39.44 6.52 36.19
C TYR A 448 -38.67 7.73 36.82
N VAL A 449 -37.50 8.09 36.27
CA VAL A 449 -37.16 9.41 35.62
C VAL A 449 -35.82 9.29 34.85
N ASP A 450 -35.81 9.63 33.56
CA ASP A 450 -34.60 9.86 32.75
C ASP A 450 -34.00 11.28 32.95
N VAL A 451 -32.68 11.42 32.82
CA VAL A 451 -32.01 12.74 32.69
C VAL A 451 -31.01 12.73 31.54
N GLU A 452 -31.36 13.49 30.51
CA GLU A 452 -30.52 13.83 29.36
C GLU A 452 -29.56 14.99 29.73
N LEU A 453 -28.32 14.95 29.25
CA LEU A 453 -27.30 15.98 29.52
C LEU A 453 -26.48 16.28 28.26
N ASP A 454 -26.79 17.42 27.65
CA ASP A 454 -26.06 18.00 26.51
C ASP A 454 -25.20 19.20 26.97
N LEU A 455 -24.41 19.73 26.03
CA LEU A 455 -23.71 21.01 25.98
C LEU A 455 -22.25 21.08 26.46
N THR A 456 -21.39 20.88 25.45
CA THR A 456 -20.33 21.83 25.01
C THR A 456 -19.43 22.49 26.06
N LYS A 457 -18.12 22.24 25.92
CA LYS A 457 -17.10 23.28 26.11
C LYS A 457 -15.87 23.02 25.24
#